data_AF-A0A2M9MAV9-F1
#
_entry.id   AF-A0A2M9MAV9-F1
#
_cell.length_a   1.000
_cell.length_b   1.000
_cell.length_c   1.000
_cell.angle_alpha   90.00
_cell.angle_beta   90.00
_cell.angle_gamma   90.00
#
_symmetry.space_group_name_H-M   'P 1'
#
loop_
_entity.id
_entity.type
_entity.pdbx_description
1 polymer ?
#
loop_
_entity_poly.entity_id
_entity_poly.type
_entity_poly.pdbx_seq_one_letter_code
_entity_poly.pdbx_strand_id
1 'polypeptide(L)'
;MTHAMLKGSNVPLDATAVRAVLRWTPGAGVPDVDASALLVGPDGRVRSDEDFVFYNQPRHPSGLVRHLPKALLADALTDTIEAELTPLDTSVARVVLAASSDGGPFGGVTDLRVLLYDAATDGAEPLAVFDVVPETGEETALICGELYRRGDSWKFRALGQGYESGLVGLATEFGISVDENDAPTGRTAPKPPTPPEAGAAQPPAADSPTPEATPEVSAADPQGEDPTAAVERPAAAAPSGPAPSGPVSPPPGAWPEEATAPPAGAPQSDPAAVTQHVPDRMPEPFSAAPLPPAPTGGYGYPANVPPPPVQPPAQPAYGYPGPPPQQPPYPPQQPPAYGYPQQPQPAPAYGYPAPQQPQPFVPDPAFVLPPQGPQFQRR
;
A
#
# COMPACT_ATOMS: atom_id res chain seq x y z
N MET A 1 -6.63 -23.58 -4.98
CA MET A 1 -5.57 -23.84 -3.98
C MET A 1 -4.90 -22.52 -3.68
N THR A 2 -4.48 -22.30 -2.44
CA THR A 2 -3.67 -21.14 -2.06
C THR A 2 -2.25 -21.27 -2.57
N HIS A 3 -1.71 -20.22 -3.18
CA HIS A 3 -0.31 -20.15 -3.58
C HIS A 3 0.50 -19.45 -2.49
N ALA A 4 1.33 -20.18 -1.75
CA ALA A 4 2.39 -19.57 -0.96
C ALA A 4 3.45 -18.98 -1.91
N MET A 5 3.77 -17.69 -1.76
CA MET A 5 4.61 -16.95 -2.70
C MET A 5 5.95 -16.57 -2.07
N LEU A 6 6.97 -16.47 -2.94
CA LEU A 6 8.30 -15.96 -2.61
C LEU A 6 8.47 -14.61 -3.31
N LYS A 7 9.34 -13.75 -2.77
CA LYS A 7 9.72 -12.47 -3.38
C LYS A 7 10.13 -12.67 -4.85
N GLY A 8 9.52 -11.91 -5.75
CA GLY A 8 9.68 -11.99 -7.21
C GLY A 8 8.82 -13.05 -7.92
N SER A 9 8.16 -13.97 -7.20
CA SER A 9 7.29 -14.98 -7.83
C SER A 9 5.96 -14.37 -8.30
N ASN A 10 5.31 -15.02 -9.27
CA ASN A 10 4.07 -14.52 -9.87
C ASN A 10 3.08 -15.66 -10.22
N VAL A 11 1.79 -15.39 -10.05
CA VAL A 11 0.68 -16.33 -10.19
C VAL A 11 -0.36 -15.76 -11.17
N PRO A 12 -0.98 -16.57 -12.07
CA PRO A 12 -2.13 -16.10 -12.86
C PRO A 12 -3.35 -15.82 -11.98
N LEU A 13 -4.22 -14.92 -12.42
CA LEU A 13 -5.49 -14.61 -11.76
C LEU A 13 -6.64 -14.89 -12.71
N ASP A 14 -7.44 -15.90 -12.39
CA ASP A 14 -8.68 -16.23 -13.09
C ASP A 14 -9.90 -15.44 -12.52
N ALA A 15 -9.71 -14.73 -11.41
CA ALA A 15 -10.72 -13.91 -10.75
C ALA A 15 -10.93 -12.58 -11.49
N THR A 16 -12.20 -12.17 -11.65
CA THR A 16 -12.56 -10.91 -12.32
C THR A 16 -12.35 -9.68 -11.43
N ALA A 17 -12.35 -9.87 -10.11
CA ALA A 17 -12.07 -8.86 -9.11
C ALA A 17 -11.29 -9.49 -7.94
N VAL A 18 -10.42 -8.72 -7.29
CA VAL A 18 -9.59 -9.22 -6.18
C VAL A 18 -9.67 -8.31 -4.96
N ARG A 19 -9.56 -8.94 -3.78
CA ARG A 19 -9.45 -8.29 -2.47
C ARG A 19 -8.05 -8.59 -1.92
N ALA A 20 -7.18 -7.59 -1.95
CA ALA A 20 -5.84 -7.67 -1.37
C ALA A 20 -5.88 -7.14 0.06
N VAL A 21 -5.70 -8.03 1.03
CA VAL A 21 -5.68 -7.73 2.46
C VAL A 21 -4.24 -7.72 2.94
N LEU A 22 -3.76 -6.59 3.44
CA LEU A 22 -2.53 -6.52 4.24
C LEU A 22 -2.90 -6.91 5.68
N ARG A 23 -2.13 -7.79 6.30
CA ARG A 23 -2.31 -8.26 7.69
C ARG A 23 -1.01 -8.14 8.46
N TRP A 24 -1.04 -7.66 9.69
CA TRP A 24 0.11 -7.63 10.61
C TRP A 24 -0.36 -7.82 12.06
N THR A 25 0.56 -8.21 12.94
CA THR A 25 0.30 -8.43 14.37
C THR A 25 0.52 -7.13 15.15
N PRO A 26 -0.51 -6.51 15.78
CA PRO A 26 -0.38 -5.28 16.54
C PRO A 26 0.30 -5.53 17.90
N GLY A 27 0.99 -4.51 18.41
CA GLY A 27 1.68 -4.60 19.70
C GLY A 27 2.18 -3.25 20.21
N ALA A 28 2.67 -3.23 21.45
CA ALA A 28 3.26 -2.01 22.02
C ALA A 28 4.58 -1.68 21.32
N GLY A 29 4.63 -0.54 20.61
CA GLY A 29 5.77 -0.13 19.80
C GLY A 29 5.82 -0.73 18.39
N VAL A 30 4.77 -1.43 17.96
CA VAL A 30 4.58 -1.84 16.55
C VAL A 30 3.98 -0.65 15.78
N PRO A 31 4.55 -0.24 14.63
CA PRO A 31 3.97 0.79 13.76
C PRO A 31 2.57 0.43 13.25
N ASP A 32 1.73 1.43 12.98
CA ASP A 32 0.52 1.22 12.17
C ASP A 32 0.88 1.14 10.68
N VAL A 33 0.05 0.50 9.86
CA VAL A 33 0.34 0.23 8.44
C VAL A 33 -0.84 0.65 7.56
N ASP A 34 -0.63 1.63 6.68
CA ASP A 34 -1.59 2.06 5.66
C ASP A 34 -1.40 1.30 4.36
N ALA A 35 -2.45 0.61 3.90
CA ALA A 35 -2.51 0.07 2.56
C ALA A 35 -2.86 1.19 1.55
N SER A 36 -2.21 1.16 0.40
CA SER A 36 -2.55 2.03 -0.74
C SER A 36 -2.37 1.30 -2.07
N ALA A 37 -2.98 1.84 -3.12
CA ALA A 37 -2.90 1.32 -4.47
C ALA A 37 -2.62 2.43 -5.48
N LEU A 38 -1.70 2.18 -6.41
CA LEU A 38 -1.40 3.08 -7.53
C LEU A 38 -1.82 2.42 -8.84
N LEU A 39 -2.68 3.07 -9.60
CA LEU A 39 -3.06 2.64 -10.95
C LEU A 39 -2.03 3.17 -11.94
N VAL A 40 -1.26 2.27 -12.54
CA VAL A 40 -0.01 2.61 -13.24
C VAL A 40 -0.10 2.23 -14.73
N GLY A 41 0.30 3.19 -15.56
CA GLY A 41 0.29 3.09 -17.01
C GLY A 41 1.35 2.17 -17.62
N PRO A 42 1.30 1.97 -18.95
CA PRO A 42 2.30 1.17 -19.68
C PRO A 42 3.69 1.83 -19.72
N ASP A 43 3.77 3.13 -19.45
CA ASP A 43 5.00 3.92 -19.24
C ASP A 43 5.60 3.73 -17.84
N GLY A 44 4.84 3.18 -16.89
CA GLY A 44 5.24 2.98 -15.50
C GLY A 44 4.94 4.15 -14.57
N ARG A 45 4.09 5.11 -14.96
CA ARG A 45 3.69 6.25 -14.10
C ARG A 45 2.18 6.25 -13.83
N VAL A 46 1.73 7.05 -12.87
CA VAL A 46 0.31 7.43 -12.77
C VAL A 46 -0.07 8.39 -13.90
N ARG A 47 -1.36 8.46 -14.25
CA ARG A 47 -1.88 9.39 -15.27
C ARG A 47 -2.27 10.74 -14.65
N SER A 48 -2.67 10.73 -13.39
CA SER A 48 -2.93 11.88 -12.51
C SER A 48 -2.86 11.43 -11.04
N ASP A 49 -2.88 12.36 -10.08
CA ASP A 49 -2.92 12.01 -8.66
C ASP A 49 -4.23 11.30 -8.23
N GLU A 50 -5.26 11.29 -9.10
CA GLU A 50 -6.49 10.51 -8.91
C GLU A 50 -6.27 8.98 -9.05
N ASP A 51 -5.18 8.55 -9.70
CA ASP A 51 -4.75 7.14 -9.78
C ASP A 51 -4.20 6.60 -8.45
N PHE A 52 -4.04 7.44 -7.42
CA PHE A 52 -3.60 7.03 -6.09
C PHE A 52 -4.79 6.82 -5.15
N VAL A 53 -4.94 5.59 -4.65
CA VAL A 53 -6.05 5.19 -3.76
C VAL A 53 -5.49 4.83 -2.39
N PHE A 54 -5.92 5.56 -1.36
CA PHE A 54 -5.45 5.44 0.02
C PHE A 54 -6.53 5.94 0.98
N TYR A 55 -6.31 5.88 2.30
CA TYR A 55 -7.38 6.15 3.29
C TYR A 55 -8.11 7.51 3.13
N ASN A 56 -7.43 8.56 2.66
CA ASN A 56 -8.03 9.89 2.45
C ASN A 56 -8.71 10.04 1.07
N GLN A 57 -8.27 9.25 0.08
CA GLN A 57 -8.87 9.12 -1.25
C GLN A 57 -9.28 7.66 -1.50
N PRO A 58 -10.29 7.11 -0.78
CA PRO A 58 -10.48 5.67 -0.70
C PRO A 58 -11.15 5.05 -1.93
N ARG A 59 -11.34 5.80 -3.03
CA ARG A 59 -11.93 5.33 -4.29
C ARG A 59 -11.30 6.07 -5.47
N HIS A 60 -10.79 5.32 -6.45
CA HIS A 60 -10.43 5.85 -7.76
C HIS A 60 -11.70 6.34 -8.50
N PRO A 61 -11.66 7.41 -9.34
CA PRO A 61 -12.85 7.96 -10.00
C PRO A 61 -13.68 6.99 -10.86
N SER A 62 -13.10 5.88 -11.38
CA SER A 62 -13.88 4.84 -12.07
C SER A 62 -14.72 3.95 -11.14
N GLY A 63 -14.53 4.02 -9.82
CA GLY A 63 -15.13 3.14 -8.83
C GLY A 63 -14.53 1.73 -8.73
N LEU A 64 -13.74 1.32 -9.74
CA LEU A 64 -13.23 -0.05 -9.88
C LEU A 64 -12.10 -0.42 -8.91
N VAL A 65 -11.42 0.57 -8.32
CA VAL A 65 -10.38 0.35 -7.29
C VAL A 65 -10.70 1.20 -6.07
N ARG A 66 -10.68 0.58 -4.89
CA ARG A 66 -11.09 1.20 -3.63
C ARG A 66 -10.36 0.62 -2.42
N HIS A 67 -9.99 1.52 -1.51
CA HIS A 67 -9.53 1.22 -0.16
C HIS A 67 -10.76 0.96 0.73
N LEU A 68 -10.64 0.00 1.66
CA LEU A 68 -11.65 -0.32 2.65
C LEU A 68 -11.13 0.02 4.06
N PRO A 69 -12.00 0.39 5.02
CA PRO A 69 -11.56 0.72 6.36
C PRO A 69 -10.73 -0.39 7.02
N LYS A 70 -9.65 -0.01 7.71
CA LYS A 70 -8.89 -0.88 8.60
C LYS A 70 -9.82 -1.65 9.55
N ALA A 71 -9.52 -2.93 9.77
CA ALA A 71 -10.24 -3.79 10.70
C ALA A 71 -9.29 -4.39 11.74
N LEU A 72 -9.73 -4.44 13.00
CA LEU A 72 -9.06 -5.12 14.10
C LEU A 72 -9.69 -6.50 14.31
N LEU A 73 -8.87 -7.54 14.15
CA LEU A 73 -9.18 -8.92 14.51
C LEU A 73 -8.63 -9.22 15.92
N ALA A 74 -8.88 -10.43 16.42
CA ALA A 74 -8.48 -10.82 17.78
C ALA A 74 -6.95 -10.88 18.00
N ASP A 75 -6.16 -11.08 16.94
CA ASP A 75 -4.71 -11.26 16.95
C ASP A 75 -3.97 -10.39 15.92
N ALA A 76 -4.68 -9.59 15.13
CA ALA A 76 -4.13 -8.90 13.96
C ALA A 76 -4.87 -7.61 13.61
N LEU A 77 -4.17 -6.65 13.02
CA LEU A 77 -4.78 -5.58 12.23
C LEU A 77 -4.77 -6.00 10.76
N THR A 78 -5.74 -5.48 10.01
CA THR A 78 -5.79 -5.59 8.55
C THR A 78 -6.19 -4.28 7.91
N ASP A 79 -5.61 -4.03 6.73
CA ASP A 79 -5.99 -2.96 5.81
C ASP A 79 -6.20 -3.57 4.42
N THR A 80 -7.05 -3.00 3.55
CA THR A 80 -7.58 -3.73 2.39
C THR A 80 -7.84 -2.87 1.15
N ILE A 81 -7.38 -3.34 0.01
CA ILE A 81 -7.71 -2.84 -1.33
C ILE A 81 -8.62 -3.84 -2.05
N GLU A 82 -9.72 -3.38 -2.63
CA GLU A 82 -10.46 -4.13 -3.65
C GLU A 82 -10.25 -3.52 -5.05
N ALA A 83 -10.05 -4.37 -6.05
CA ALA A 83 -9.83 -3.99 -7.44
C ALA A 83 -10.59 -4.91 -8.42
N GLU A 84 -11.49 -4.35 -9.22
CA GLU A 84 -12.21 -5.03 -10.31
C GLU A 84 -11.34 -5.04 -11.58
N LEU A 85 -10.68 -6.15 -11.85
CA LEU A 85 -9.61 -6.27 -12.84
C LEU A 85 -10.11 -6.39 -14.29
N THR A 86 -11.22 -7.11 -14.52
CA THR A 86 -11.77 -7.27 -15.87
C THR A 86 -12.28 -5.96 -16.49
N PRO A 87 -13.01 -5.07 -15.78
CA PRO A 87 -13.48 -3.80 -16.35
C PRO A 87 -12.44 -2.66 -16.35
N LEU A 88 -11.21 -2.86 -15.84
CA LEU A 88 -10.18 -1.81 -15.88
C LEU A 88 -9.80 -1.44 -17.32
N ASP A 89 -9.72 -0.12 -17.56
CA ASP A 89 -9.35 0.46 -18.84
C ASP A 89 -7.93 0.03 -19.27
N THR A 90 -7.72 -0.13 -20.58
CA THR A 90 -6.45 -0.64 -21.13
C THR A 90 -5.26 0.31 -20.96
N SER A 91 -5.49 1.58 -20.58
CA SER A 91 -4.43 2.48 -20.13
C SER A 91 -3.87 2.13 -18.75
N VAL A 92 -4.55 1.32 -17.94
CA VAL A 92 -4.03 0.80 -16.66
C VAL A 92 -3.35 -0.55 -16.92
N ALA A 93 -2.02 -0.53 -17.00
CA ALA A 93 -1.22 -1.74 -17.20
C ALA A 93 -1.02 -2.53 -15.89
N ARG A 94 -1.05 -1.83 -14.75
CA ARG A 94 -0.76 -2.35 -13.41
C ARG A 94 -1.60 -1.67 -12.33
N VAL A 95 -1.87 -2.40 -11.26
CA VAL A 95 -2.26 -1.84 -9.95
C VAL A 95 -1.20 -2.26 -8.94
N VAL A 96 -0.36 -1.31 -8.52
CA VAL A 96 0.71 -1.52 -7.54
C VAL A 96 0.09 -1.48 -6.15
N LEU A 97 0.39 -2.46 -5.30
CA LEU A 97 -0.09 -2.55 -3.92
C LEU A 97 1.05 -2.13 -2.98
N ALA A 98 0.91 -0.96 -2.38
CA ALA A 98 1.90 -0.35 -1.52
C ALA A 98 1.43 -0.30 -0.05
N ALA A 99 2.39 -0.21 0.85
CA ALA A 99 2.21 0.01 2.28
C ALA A 99 3.09 1.18 2.75
N SER A 100 2.61 1.98 3.68
CA SER A 100 3.43 2.92 4.47
C SER A 100 3.23 2.68 5.96
N SER A 101 4.26 2.93 6.76
CA SER A 101 4.19 2.75 8.22
C SER A 101 4.22 4.08 8.98
N ASP A 102 3.34 4.23 9.97
CA ASP A 102 3.34 5.38 10.90
C ASP A 102 3.77 4.95 12.31
N GLY A 103 4.51 5.82 13.00
CA GLY A 103 5.12 5.56 14.30
C GLY A 103 6.46 4.81 14.28
N GLY A 104 6.95 4.35 13.12
CA GLY A 104 8.26 3.73 12.97
C GLY A 104 8.46 3.02 11.61
N PRO A 105 9.66 2.46 11.34
CA PRO A 105 9.96 1.75 10.12
C PRO A 105 9.48 0.28 10.16
N PHE A 106 9.41 -0.35 8.98
CA PHE A 106 8.85 -1.70 8.80
C PHE A 106 9.61 -2.81 9.54
N GLY A 107 10.86 -2.61 9.96
CA GLY A 107 11.56 -3.53 10.87
C GLY A 107 10.88 -3.71 12.24
N GLY A 108 10.01 -2.78 12.63
CA GLY A 108 9.15 -2.90 13.83
C GLY A 108 7.80 -3.60 13.56
N VAL A 109 7.43 -3.83 12.31
CA VAL A 109 6.12 -4.42 11.94
C VAL A 109 6.20 -5.95 11.96
N THR A 110 5.39 -6.57 12.82
CA THR A 110 5.42 -8.03 13.03
C THR A 110 4.41 -8.76 12.14
N ASP A 111 4.79 -9.91 11.58
CA ASP A 111 3.92 -10.81 10.79
C ASP A 111 3.28 -10.22 9.52
N LEU A 112 3.88 -9.18 8.92
CA LEU A 112 3.35 -8.47 7.75
C LEU A 112 3.17 -9.40 6.54
N ARG A 113 1.93 -9.49 6.05
CA ARG A 113 1.51 -10.43 4.99
C ARG A 113 0.51 -9.79 4.03
N VAL A 114 0.62 -10.14 2.75
CA VAL A 114 -0.44 -9.91 1.76
C VAL A 114 -1.22 -11.21 1.57
N LEU A 115 -2.53 -11.14 1.76
CA LEU A 115 -3.50 -12.20 1.50
C LEU A 115 -4.38 -11.74 0.33
N LEU A 116 -4.28 -12.41 -0.82
CA LEU A 116 -5.03 -12.06 -2.02
C LEU A 116 -6.22 -13.01 -2.20
N TYR A 117 -7.43 -12.49 -2.15
CA TYR A 117 -8.69 -13.23 -2.33
C TYR A 117 -9.36 -12.86 -3.66
N ASP A 118 -10.22 -13.76 -4.16
CA ASP A 118 -11.25 -13.41 -5.14
C ASP A 118 -12.33 -12.56 -4.45
N ALA A 119 -12.60 -11.35 -4.96
CA ALA A 119 -13.61 -10.47 -4.38
C ALA A 119 -15.05 -10.88 -4.73
N ALA A 120 -15.25 -11.78 -5.70
CA ALA A 120 -16.57 -12.34 -6.03
C ALA A 120 -16.99 -13.50 -5.10
N THR A 121 -16.05 -14.09 -4.34
CA THR A 121 -16.30 -15.29 -3.52
C THR A 121 -15.93 -15.07 -2.05
N ASP A 122 -16.85 -14.47 -1.28
CA ASP A 122 -16.68 -14.31 0.17
C ASP A 122 -16.49 -15.65 0.89
N GLY A 123 -15.60 -15.67 1.89
CA GLY A 123 -15.29 -16.85 2.70
C GLY A 123 -14.41 -17.91 2.04
N ALA A 124 -13.88 -17.65 0.84
CA ALA A 124 -12.91 -18.52 0.19
C ALA A 124 -11.52 -18.47 0.85
N GLU A 125 -10.74 -19.55 0.69
CA GLU A 125 -9.30 -19.54 0.90
C GLU A 125 -8.62 -18.52 -0.02
N PRO A 126 -7.54 -17.83 0.41
CA PRO A 126 -6.85 -16.87 -0.44
C PRO A 126 -6.26 -17.56 -1.67
N LEU A 127 -6.31 -16.88 -2.82
CA LEU A 127 -5.68 -17.26 -4.08
C LEU A 127 -4.16 -17.32 -3.91
N ALA A 128 -3.60 -16.36 -3.17
CA ALA A 128 -2.18 -16.24 -2.88
C ALA A 128 -1.91 -15.65 -1.50
N VAL A 129 -0.78 -16.04 -0.91
CA VAL A 129 -0.24 -15.51 0.36
C VAL A 129 1.23 -15.17 0.16
N PHE A 130 1.63 -13.97 0.53
CA PHE A 130 3.02 -13.51 0.50
C PHE A 130 3.42 -12.91 1.85
N ASP A 131 4.47 -13.47 2.47
CA ASP A 131 5.08 -12.94 3.68
C ASP A 131 6.04 -11.80 3.29
N VAL A 132 5.74 -10.57 3.72
CA VAL A 132 6.47 -9.36 3.33
C VAL A 132 7.56 -9.10 4.36
N VAL A 133 8.82 -9.27 3.96
CA VAL A 133 9.98 -9.00 4.80
C VAL A 133 10.71 -7.76 4.24
N PRO A 134 10.96 -6.71 5.05
CA PRO A 134 11.79 -5.57 4.64
C PRO A 134 13.25 -6.00 4.33
N GLU A 135 13.97 -5.22 3.51
CA GLU A 135 15.36 -5.51 3.14
C GLU A 135 16.36 -4.97 4.16
N THR A 136 16.17 -3.74 4.65
CA THR A 136 17.06 -3.11 5.65
C THR A 136 16.44 -3.08 7.05
N GLY A 137 15.11 -2.99 7.14
CA GLY A 137 14.35 -2.79 8.37
C GLY A 137 14.10 -1.31 8.70
N GLU A 138 14.77 -0.40 8.00
CA GLU A 138 14.66 1.06 8.16
C GLU A 138 13.64 1.69 7.19
N GLU A 139 13.04 0.90 6.29
CA GLU A 139 12.11 1.41 5.28
C GLU A 139 10.77 1.84 5.92
N THR A 140 10.20 2.95 5.42
CA THR A 140 8.90 3.48 5.88
C THR A 140 7.81 3.41 4.80
N ALA A 141 8.15 2.94 3.60
CA ALA A 141 7.21 2.44 2.61
C ALA A 141 7.71 1.15 1.94
N LEU A 142 6.78 0.31 1.49
CA LEU A 142 7.01 -0.95 0.80
C LEU A 142 6.07 -1.07 -0.41
N ILE A 143 6.55 -1.52 -1.56
CA ILE A 143 5.70 -2.15 -2.58
C ILE A 143 5.58 -3.62 -2.20
N CYS A 144 4.46 -4.02 -1.61
CA CYS A 144 4.24 -5.41 -1.21
C CYS A 144 4.05 -6.31 -2.44
N GLY A 145 3.40 -5.82 -3.49
CA GLY A 145 3.24 -6.55 -4.75
C GLY A 145 2.61 -5.71 -5.86
N GLU A 146 2.43 -6.30 -7.04
CA GLU A 146 1.71 -5.68 -8.15
C GLU A 146 0.74 -6.67 -8.80
N LEU A 147 -0.45 -6.18 -9.14
CA LEU A 147 -1.38 -6.81 -10.07
C LEU A 147 -1.04 -6.26 -11.45
N TYR A 148 -0.72 -7.13 -12.42
CA TYR A 148 -0.26 -6.70 -13.74
C TYR A 148 -0.93 -7.47 -14.88
N ARG A 149 -1.24 -6.77 -15.97
CA ARG A 149 -1.83 -7.37 -17.18
C ARG A 149 -0.75 -8.02 -18.05
N ARG A 150 -1.05 -9.19 -18.62
CA ARG A 150 -0.16 -9.92 -19.54
C ARG A 150 -0.99 -10.53 -20.67
N GLY A 151 -1.13 -9.79 -21.77
CA GLY A 151 -2.15 -10.07 -22.78
C GLY A 151 -3.53 -9.70 -22.23
N ASP A 152 -4.48 -10.63 -22.28
CA ASP A 152 -5.84 -10.41 -21.77
C ASP A 152 -6.09 -11.01 -20.37
N SER A 153 -5.07 -11.59 -19.76
CA SER A 153 -5.12 -12.12 -18.38
C SER A 153 -4.38 -11.21 -17.40
N TRP A 154 -4.86 -11.17 -16.16
CA TRP A 154 -4.15 -10.55 -15.04
C TRP A 154 -3.29 -11.56 -14.29
N LYS A 155 -2.25 -11.07 -13.64
CA LYS A 155 -1.34 -11.84 -12.78
C LYS A 155 -1.02 -11.04 -11.53
N PHE A 156 -0.80 -11.70 -10.40
CA PHE A 156 -0.19 -11.09 -9.22
C PHE A 156 1.30 -11.42 -9.15
N ARG A 157 2.12 -10.46 -8.71
CA ARG A 157 3.54 -10.62 -8.40
C ARG A 157 3.83 -10.15 -6.97
N ALA A 158 4.49 -11.01 -6.19
CA ALA A 158 5.06 -10.64 -4.90
C ALA A 158 6.34 -9.81 -5.13
N LEU A 159 6.46 -8.63 -4.49
CA LEU A 159 7.61 -7.73 -4.66
C LEU A 159 8.37 -7.51 -3.36
N GLY A 160 7.74 -6.93 -2.35
CA GLY A 160 8.40 -6.56 -1.09
C GLY A 160 9.60 -5.63 -1.28
N GLN A 161 9.50 -4.64 -2.16
CA GLN A 161 10.56 -3.64 -2.42
C GLN A 161 10.43 -2.47 -1.44
N GLY A 162 11.49 -2.16 -0.70
CA GLY A 162 11.48 -1.14 0.36
C GLY A 162 11.95 0.25 -0.08
N TYR A 163 11.48 1.26 0.66
CA TYR A 163 11.79 2.68 0.49
C TYR A 163 12.09 3.34 1.85
N GLU A 164 13.37 3.64 2.09
CA GLU A 164 13.83 4.43 3.25
C GLU A 164 13.39 5.90 3.15
N SER A 165 13.20 6.40 1.92
CA SER A 165 12.56 7.69 1.61
C SER A 165 11.03 7.69 1.76
N GLY A 166 10.46 6.62 2.29
CA GLY A 166 9.05 6.51 2.65
C GLY A 166 8.07 6.69 1.49
N LEU A 167 6.83 7.03 1.85
CA LEU A 167 5.73 7.13 0.88
C LEU A 167 5.98 8.25 -0.15
N VAL A 168 6.64 9.34 0.24
CA VAL A 168 7.00 10.45 -0.66
C VAL A 168 7.97 9.96 -1.75
N GLY A 169 8.99 9.17 -1.38
CA GLY A 169 9.93 8.58 -2.34
C GLY A 169 9.25 7.62 -3.31
N LEU A 170 8.42 6.71 -2.80
CA LEU A 170 7.63 5.76 -3.59
C LEU A 170 6.70 6.49 -4.55
N ALA A 171 5.90 7.44 -4.06
CA ALA A 171 4.95 8.21 -4.85
C ALA A 171 5.64 9.02 -5.97
N THR A 172 6.80 9.62 -5.68
CA THR A 172 7.63 10.37 -6.64
C THR A 172 8.15 9.48 -7.78
N GLU A 173 8.50 8.22 -7.50
CA GLU A 173 8.92 7.26 -8.54
C GLU A 173 7.83 7.08 -9.59
N PHE A 174 6.57 6.87 -9.16
CA PHE A 174 5.41 6.76 -10.05
C PHE A 174 4.89 8.10 -10.59
N GLY A 175 5.35 9.23 -10.05
CA GLY A 175 5.08 10.57 -10.58
C GLY A 175 3.95 11.35 -9.93
N ILE A 176 3.45 10.87 -8.79
CA ILE A 176 2.59 11.65 -7.89
C ILE A 176 3.46 12.74 -7.24
N SER A 177 2.92 13.94 -7.08
CA SER A 177 3.57 15.01 -6.29
C SER A 177 2.93 15.09 -4.91
N VAL A 178 3.70 14.79 -3.86
CA VAL A 178 3.22 14.81 -2.48
C VAL A 178 3.71 16.08 -1.79
N ASP A 179 2.81 17.03 -1.53
CA ASP A 179 3.12 18.21 -0.73
C ASP A 179 3.24 17.81 0.76
N GLU A 180 4.40 18.07 1.39
CA GLU A 180 4.71 17.72 2.79
C GLU A 180 3.88 18.49 3.85
N ASN A 181 2.84 19.23 3.44
CA ASN A 181 2.11 20.18 4.28
C ASN A 181 0.86 19.61 4.98
N ASP A 182 0.47 18.35 4.70
CA ASP A 182 -0.68 17.67 5.33
C ASP A 182 -0.33 16.91 6.64
N ALA A 183 0.88 17.13 7.19
CA ALA A 183 1.12 16.88 8.61
C ALA A 183 0.12 17.70 9.47
N PRO A 184 -0.38 17.19 10.62
CA PRO A 184 -1.51 17.80 11.34
C PRO A 184 -1.20 19.25 11.75
N THR A 185 -1.77 20.19 11.00
CA THR A 185 -1.37 21.60 11.07
C THR A 185 -1.71 22.22 12.42
N GLY A 186 -0.68 22.40 13.24
CA GLY A 186 -0.71 23.05 14.55
C GLY A 186 -1.00 24.54 14.48
N ARG A 187 -2.18 24.90 13.96
CA ARG A 187 -2.84 26.21 13.93
C ARG A 187 -1.87 27.40 13.90
N THR A 188 -1.16 27.56 12.79
CA THR A 188 -0.26 28.69 12.51
C THR A 188 -1.01 30.01 12.67
N ALA A 189 -0.80 30.68 13.80
CA ALA A 189 -1.41 31.97 14.07
C ALA A 189 -0.90 33.02 13.07
N PRO A 190 -1.77 33.82 12.43
CA PRO A 190 -1.35 34.79 11.43
C PRO A 190 -0.46 35.86 12.07
N LYS A 191 0.75 36.01 11.52
CA LYS A 191 1.71 37.05 11.93
C LYS A 191 1.09 38.44 11.74
N PRO A 192 1.14 39.34 12.73
CA PRO A 192 0.61 40.70 12.58
C PRO A 192 1.31 41.47 11.44
N PRO A 193 0.58 42.29 10.66
CA PRO A 193 1.20 43.12 9.64
C PRO A 193 2.02 44.26 10.27
N THR A 194 3.26 44.41 9.83
CA THR A 194 4.12 45.54 10.23
C THR A 194 3.60 46.85 9.61
N PRO A 195 3.51 47.96 10.37
CA PRO A 195 3.18 49.27 9.80
C PRO A 195 4.23 49.75 8.77
N PRO A 196 3.84 50.52 7.74
CA PRO A 196 4.78 51.08 6.77
C PRO A 196 5.56 52.27 7.34
N GLU A 197 6.89 52.18 7.37
CA GLU A 197 7.76 53.27 7.82
C GLU A 197 8.10 54.22 6.66
N ALA A 198 7.81 55.51 6.83
CA ALA A 198 7.81 56.50 5.76
C ALA A 198 9.11 57.33 5.67
N GLY A 199 10.18 56.70 5.19
CA GLY A 199 11.20 57.29 4.30
C GLY A 199 12.16 58.39 4.82
N ALA A 200 13.47 58.15 4.64
CA ALA A 200 14.49 59.21 4.54
C ALA A 200 15.66 58.81 3.60
N ALA A 201 15.90 59.66 2.60
CA ALA A 201 17.06 59.83 1.69
C ALA A 201 18.25 58.83 1.66
N GLN A 202 18.53 58.31 0.44
CA GLN A 202 19.90 58.12 -0.11
C GLN A 202 20.48 59.49 -0.56
N PRO A 203 21.83 59.70 -0.61
CA PRO A 203 22.71 59.22 -1.69
C PRO A 203 24.18 58.94 -1.22
N PRO A 204 25.22 58.98 -2.08
CA PRO A 204 25.65 57.93 -3.02
C PRO A 204 27.05 57.36 -2.68
N ALA A 205 27.60 56.48 -3.53
CA ALA A 205 28.89 55.80 -3.31
C ALA A 205 30.11 56.47 -4.00
N ALA A 206 31.32 56.26 -3.46
CA ALA A 206 32.58 56.09 -4.21
C ALA A 206 33.77 55.61 -3.33
N ASP A 207 34.54 54.65 -3.87
CA ASP A 207 35.99 54.38 -3.76
C ASP A 207 36.77 54.22 -2.42
N SER A 208 37.67 53.22 -2.45
CA SER A 208 38.73 52.89 -1.46
C SER A 208 40.03 53.71 -1.71
N PRO A 209 41.02 53.73 -0.78
CA PRO A 209 42.10 52.71 -0.83
C PRO A 209 42.78 52.34 0.51
N THR A 210 43.66 51.32 0.44
CA THR A 210 44.61 50.88 1.50
C THR A 210 46.05 51.08 0.99
N PRO A 211 46.94 51.77 1.74
CA PRO A 211 48.12 51.18 2.42
C PRO A 211 48.48 51.92 3.75
N GLU A 212 49.54 51.68 4.55
CA GLU A 212 50.41 50.54 4.96
C GLU A 212 51.43 51.11 6.01
N ALA A 213 52.13 50.28 6.81
CA ALA A 213 53.38 50.56 7.59
C ALA A 213 53.29 51.48 8.87
N THR A 214 53.73 51.09 10.10
CA THR A 214 55.11 50.91 10.68
C THR A 214 55.69 52.26 11.21
N PRO A 215 56.61 52.42 12.23
CA PRO A 215 57.52 51.52 13.02
C PRO A 215 57.32 51.60 14.59
N GLU A 216 58.18 51.24 15.58
CA GLU A 216 59.55 50.62 15.70
C GLU A 216 59.85 49.92 17.08
N VAL A 217 60.54 48.76 17.04
CA VAL A 217 61.75 48.29 17.80
C VAL A 217 61.98 48.46 19.34
N SER A 218 62.22 47.30 20.00
CA SER A 218 63.46 46.91 20.75
C SER A 218 63.36 45.41 21.15
N ALA A 219 64.23 44.46 20.77
CA ALA A 219 65.70 44.31 20.96
C ALA A 219 66.07 43.80 22.39
N ALA A 220 66.90 42.76 22.60
CA ALA A 220 67.76 41.97 21.69
C ALA A 220 68.04 40.50 22.15
N ASP A 221 68.67 39.73 21.25
CA ASP A 221 69.26 38.37 21.37
C ASP A 221 70.69 38.43 22.04
N PRO A 222 71.68 37.48 22.00
CA PRO A 222 71.90 36.35 21.06
C PRO A 222 72.56 35.01 21.57
N GLN A 223 72.69 34.02 20.65
CA GLN A 223 73.56 32.79 20.63
C GLN A 223 73.21 31.65 21.62
N GLY A 224 73.30 30.34 21.29
CA GLY A 224 73.72 29.58 20.09
C GLY A 224 73.59 28.04 20.38
N GLU A 225 74.08 27.04 19.63
CA GLU A 225 74.84 26.88 18.36
C GLU A 225 74.51 25.49 17.70
N ASP A 226 75.20 25.09 16.62
CA ASP A 226 75.04 23.85 15.77
C ASP A 226 76.48 23.43 15.28
N PRO A 227 76.80 22.32 14.55
CA PRO A 227 76.08 21.10 14.15
C PRO A 227 76.83 19.74 14.37
N THR A 228 76.17 18.58 14.13
CA THR A 228 76.67 17.28 13.55
C THR A 228 75.71 16.11 13.90
N ALA A 229 75.59 14.98 13.17
CA ALA A 229 76.09 14.53 11.85
C ALA A 229 75.12 13.47 11.26
N ALA A 230 75.29 13.10 9.98
CA ALA A 230 74.54 12.02 9.30
C ALA A 230 75.45 10.82 8.92
N VAL A 231 74.87 9.62 8.78
CA VAL A 231 75.44 8.36 8.23
C VAL A 231 74.36 7.25 8.41
N GLU A 232 74.10 6.26 7.53
CA GLU A 232 74.39 6.04 6.10
C GLU A 232 73.41 4.97 5.54
N ARG A 233 73.51 4.58 4.25
CA ARG A 233 72.75 3.47 3.63
C ARG A 233 73.60 2.70 2.62
N PRO A 234 73.57 1.35 2.63
CA PRO A 234 73.77 0.56 1.40
C PRO A 234 72.62 -0.46 1.16
N ALA A 235 72.76 -1.33 0.14
CA ALA A 235 71.66 -2.09 -0.48
C ALA A 235 72.08 -3.50 -0.99
N ALA A 236 71.23 -4.10 -1.86
CA ALA A 236 71.33 -5.39 -2.57
C ALA A 236 70.81 -6.63 -1.79
N ALA A 237 70.29 -7.70 -2.42
CA ALA A 237 70.13 -8.03 -3.85
C ALA A 237 68.82 -8.82 -4.16
N ALA A 238 68.51 -9.05 -5.45
CA ALA A 238 67.34 -9.80 -5.94
C ALA A 238 67.69 -11.24 -6.44
N PRO A 239 66.70 -12.05 -6.85
CA PRO A 239 66.36 -12.20 -8.29
C PRO A 239 64.82 -12.12 -8.56
N SER A 240 64.30 -11.58 -9.67
CA SER A 240 64.37 -12.02 -11.09
C SER A 240 63.77 -13.42 -11.33
N GLY A 241 62.74 -13.68 -12.16
CA GLY A 241 61.86 -12.92 -13.08
C GLY A 241 61.10 -13.95 -13.98
N PRO A 242 60.42 -13.63 -15.10
CA PRO A 242 59.91 -12.35 -15.63
C PRO A 242 58.39 -12.37 -15.99
N ALA A 243 57.85 -11.28 -16.55
CA ALA A 243 56.59 -11.22 -17.31
C ALA A 243 56.88 -11.06 -18.84
N PRO A 244 55.89 -11.19 -19.76
CA PRO A 244 54.82 -10.21 -20.00
C PRO A 244 53.42 -10.91 -20.11
N SER A 245 52.28 -10.37 -20.57
CA SER A 245 51.91 -9.17 -21.38
C SER A 245 50.53 -8.59 -20.97
N GLY A 246 50.15 -7.43 -21.54
CA GLY A 246 48.76 -6.92 -21.58
C GLY A 246 48.06 -7.17 -22.94
N PRO A 247 47.01 -6.41 -23.33
CA PRO A 247 46.50 -5.17 -22.70
C PRO A 247 44.96 -5.00 -22.55
N VAL A 248 44.56 -4.07 -21.66
CA VAL A 248 43.51 -3.01 -21.78
C VAL A 248 42.10 -3.34 -22.34
N SER A 249 41.06 -2.96 -21.58
CA SER A 249 39.61 -2.99 -21.91
C SER A 249 39.19 -1.96 -22.98
N PRO A 250 38.03 -2.14 -23.66
CA PRO A 250 36.80 -1.44 -23.23
C PRO A 250 35.46 -2.20 -23.46
N PRO A 251 34.32 -1.71 -22.93
CA PRO A 251 32.95 -2.09 -23.33
C PRO A 251 32.44 -1.21 -24.52
N PRO A 252 31.20 -1.36 -25.06
CA PRO A 252 30.14 -2.34 -24.78
C PRO A 252 29.73 -3.18 -26.02
N GLY A 253 28.65 -3.99 -25.93
CA GLY A 253 28.03 -4.72 -27.05
C GLY A 253 26.52 -4.90 -26.85
N ALA A 254 25.76 -5.01 -27.96
CA ALA A 254 24.30 -4.86 -27.98
C ALA A 254 23.52 -6.11 -28.47
N TRP A 255 22.19 -5.97 -28.46
CA TRP A 255 21.16 -6.93 -28.90
C TRP A 255 21.41 -7.68 -30.22
N PRO A 256 20.86 -8.89 -30.37
CA PRO A 256 20.34 -9.39 -31.64
C PRO A 256 18.84 -9.03 -31.77
N GLU A 257 18.51 -8.12 -32.68
CA GLU A 257 17.12 -7.79 -33.06
C GLU A 257 16.82 -8.47 -34.41
N GLU A 258 15.95 -9.50 -34.41
CA GLU A 258 15.69 -10.32 -35.61
C GLU A 258 14.53 -9.78 -36.45
N ALA A 259 14.78 -8.74 -37.25
CA ALA A 259 13.85 -8.30 -38.29
C ALA A 259 14.53 -7.50 -39.43
N THR A 260 14.60 -8.06 -40.64
CA THR A 260 14.57 -7.32 -41.92
C THR A 260 14.24 -8.30 -43.06
N ALA A 261 13.38 -7.89 -43.99
CA ALA A 261 12.88 -8.70 -45.10
C ALA A 261 13.35 -8.16 -46.48
N PRO A 262 12.57 -8.33 -47.56
CA PRO A 262 12.63 -9.43 -48.53
C PRO A 262 13.41 -9.04 -49.81
N PRO A 263 13.35 -9.85 -50.90
CA PRO A 263 12.52 -9.35 -52.01
C PRO A 263 11.78 -10.40 -52.89
N ALA A 264 10.68 -9.93 -53.50
CA ALA A 264 10.10 -10.29 -54.81
C ALA A 264 9.90 -11.77 -55.24
N GLY A 265 8.64 -12.13 -55.55
CA GLY A 265 8.31 -13.44 -56.16
C GLY A 265 6.83 -13.67 -56.51
N ALA A 266 6.30 -12.97 -57.51
CA ALA A 266 4.97 -13.20 -58.12
C ALA A 266 5.03 -12.80 -59.62
N PRO A 267 4.11 -13.22 -60.52
CA PRO A 267 2.85 -13.96 -60.29
C PRO A 267 2.66 -15.20 -61.19
N GLN A 268 1.55 -15.93 -61.04
CA GLN A 268 0.57 -16.21 -62.13
C GLN A 268 -0.62 -17.08 -61.64
N SER A 269 -1.68 -17.15 -62.46
CA SER A 269 -2.99 -17.75 -62.15
C SER A 269 -3.57 -18.49 -63.37
N ASP A 270 -4.79 -19.03 -63.20
CA ASP A 270 -5.73 -19.48 -64.26
C ASP A 270 -5.58 -20.97 -64.76
N PRO A 271 -6.58 -21.58 -65.47
CA PRO A 271 -7.68 -22.23 -64.76
C PRO A 271 -8.21 -23.60 -65.32
N ALA A 272 -9.31 -24.07 -64.69
CA ALA A 272 -10.49 -24.74 -65.29
C ALA A 272 -10.54 -26.28 -65.52
N ALA A 273 -11.39 -26.94 -64.71
CA ALA A 273 -12.31 -28.04 -65.10
C ALA A 273 -13.48 -28.08 -64.07
N VAL A 274 -14.68 -27.58 -64.39
CA VAL A 274 -15.88 -28.35 -64.84
C VAL A 274 -16.30 -29.43 -63.81
N THR A 275 -17.30 -29.30 -62.94
CA THR A 275 -18.72 -28.79 -62.98
C THR A 275 -19.78 -29.88 -63.25
N GLN A 276 -20.57 -30.24 -62.22
CA GLN A 276 -22.00 -30.62 -62.25
C GLN A 276 -22.52 -30.73 -60.79
N HIS A 277 -23.62 -30.04 -60.40
CA HIS A 277 -25.03 -30.54 -60.28
C HIS A 277 -25.25 -31.62 -59.20
N VAL A 278 -26.32 -31.64 -58.39
CA VAL A 278 -27.45 -30.70 -58.09
C VAL A 278 -28.03 -31.13 -56.70
N PRO A 279 -28.79 -30.28 -55.95
CA PRO A 279 -29.08 -30.54 -54.53
C PRO A 279 -30.33 -31.42 -54.24
N ASP A 280 -30.61 -31.54 -52.94
CA ASP A 280 -31.88 -31.89 -52.26
C ASP A 280 -32.13 -33.37 -51.86
N ARG A 281 -32.05 -33.61 -50.54
CA ARG A 281 -32.91 -34.56 -49.81
C ARG A 281 -32.82 -34.43 -48.29
N MET A 282 -33.95 -34.26 -47.61
CA MET A 282 -34.13 -34.78 -46.24
C MET A 282 -34.31 -36.31 -46.27
N PRO A 283 -34.05 -37.01 -45.14
CA PRO A 283 -35.20 -37.61 -44.45
C PRO A 283 -35.10 -37.67 -42.91
N GLU A 284 -36.23 -37.35 -42.26
CA GLU A 284 -36.87 -37.96 -41.08
C GLU A 284 -36.09 -38.38 -39.81
N PRO A 285 -36.72 -38.31 -38.62
CA PRO A 285 -36.03 -38.46 -37.33
C PRO A 285 -35.81 -39.91 -36.91
N PHE A 286 -34.68 -40.17 -36.24
CA PHE A 286 -34.35 -41.47 -35.66
C PHE A 286 -34.44 -41.49 -34.13
N SER A 287 -35.10 -42.55 -33.64
CA SER A 287 -35.36 -43.00 -32.27
C SER A 287 -34.53 -42.43 -31.11
N ALA A 288 -35.23 -42.11 -30.02
CA ALA A 288 -34.62 -41.86 -28.72
C ALA A 288 -33.81 -43.07 -28.19
N ALA A 289 -32.62 -42.79 -27.66
CA ALA A 289 -31.87 -43.75 -26.85
C ALA A 289 -32.43 -43.78 -25.40
N PRO A 290 -32.39 -44.93 -24.70
CA PRO A 290 -33.00 -45.07 -23.38
C PRO A 290 -32.18 -44.40 -22.27
N LEU A 291 -32.89 -43.90 -21.25
CA LEU A 291 -32.30 -43.39 -20.01
C LEU A 291 -31.66 -44.54 -19.20
N PRO A 292 -30.56 -44.27 -18.44
CA PRO A 292 -30.02 -45.23 -17.49
C PRO A 292 -31.00 -45.47 -16.32
N PRO A 293 -31.02 -46.68 -15.74
CA PRO A 293 -31.93 -47.01 -14.64
C PRO A 293 -31.54 -46.32 -13.32
N ALA A 294 -32.54 -45.93 -12.54
CA ALA A 294 -32.34 -45.38 -11.20
C ALA A 294 -31.90 -46.47 -10.19
N PRO A 295 -31.01 -46.16 -9.23
CA PRO A 295 -30.56 -47.14 -8.23
C PRO A 295 -31.61 -47.39 -7.15
N THR A 296 -32.34 -48.50 -7.26
CA THR A 296 -33.14 -49.05 -6.16
C THR A 296 -32.26 -49.91 -5.25
N GLY A 297 -31.95 -49.46 -4.02
CA GLY A 297 -31.21 -50.31 -3.08
C GLY A 297 -30.86 -49.71 -1.72
N GLY A 298 -31.60 -50.12 -0.68
CA GLY A 298 -31.10 -50.44 0.67
C GLY A 298 -30.29 -49.40 1.47
N TYR A 299 -30.89 -48.88 2.55
CA TYR A 299 -30.14 -48.25 3.65
C TYR A 299 -29.30 -49.29 4.41
N GLY A 300 -28.05 -49.51 3.97
CA GLY A 300 -27.06 -50.33 4.68
C GLY A 300 -26.02 -49.47 5.39
N TYR A 301 -25.97 -49.54 6.73
CA TYR A 301 -24.91 -48.89 7.50
C TYR A 301 -23.57 -49.63 7.32
N PRO A 302 -22.48 -48.96 6.89
CA PRO A 302 -21.14 -49.55 6.94
C PRO A 302 -20.65 -49.58 8.40
N ALA A 303 -20.75 -50.75 9.03
CA ALA A 303 -20.36 -50.97 10.42
C ALA A 303 -18.82 -51.08 10.59
N ASN A 304 -18.11 -49.98 10.36
CA ASN A 304 -16.70 -49.86 10.76
C ASN A 304 -16.31 -48.39 11.04
N VAL A 305 -16.87 -47.81 12.10
CA VAL A 305 -16.40 -46.52 12.63
C VAL A 305 -15.20 -46.79 13.53
N PRO A 306 -14.00 -46.22 13.27
CA PRO A 306 -12.87 -46.39 14.19
C PRO A 306 -13.21 -45.74 15.54
N PRO A 307 -12.79 -46.33 16.67
CA PRO A 307 -13.01 -45.72 17.97
C PRO A 307 -12.32 -44.34 18.06
N PRO A 308 -12.89 -43.38 18.79
CA PRO A 308 -12.25 -42.08 19.00
C PRO A 308 -10.87 -42.27 19.67
N PRO A 309 -9.89 -41.39 19.41
CA PRO A 309 -8.57 -41.49 20.02
C PRO A 309 -8.69 -41.45 21.54
N VAL A 310 -7.94 -42.33 22.21
CA VAL A 310 -7.89 -42.39 23.67
C VAL A 310 -7.39 -41.05 24.19
N GLN A 311 -8.17 -40.40 25.06
CA GLN A 311 -7.77 -39.14 25.68
C GLN A 311 -6.48 -39.35 26.48
N PRO A 312 -5.48 -38.44 26.38
CA PRO A 312 -4.30 -38.52 27.22
C PRO A 312 -4.70 -38.42 28.70
N PRO A 313 -3.95 -39.05 29.63
CA PRO A 313 -4.26 -38.99 31.05
C PRO A 313 -4.27 -37.54 31.53
N ALA A 314 -5.23 -37.21 32.41
CA ALA A 314 -5.39 -35.87 32.95
C ALA A 314 -4.10 -35.41 33.62
N GLN A 315 -3.62 -34.22 33.24
CA GLN A 315 -2.43 -33.61 33.84
C GLN A 315 -2.68 -33.37 35.34
N PRO A 316 -1.69 -33.60 36.23
CA PRO A 316 -1.81 -33.26 37.63
C PRO A 316 -1.98 -31.74 37.77
N ALA A 317 -2.92 -31.31 38.61
CA ALA A 317 -3.29 -29.91 38.75
C ALA A 317 -2.15 -29.07 39.34
N TYR A 318 -1.40 -28.37 38.48
CA TYR A 318 -0.51 -27.29 38.90
C TYR A 318 -1.37 -26.13 39.43
N GLY A 319 -1.13 -25.75 40.68
CA GLY A 319 -1.94 -24.77 41.38
C GLY A 319 -1.75 -23.35 40.83
N TYR A 320 -2.80 -22.78 40.27
CA TYR A 320 -2.92 -21.32 40.13
C TYR A 320 -3.10 -20.68 41.53
N PRO A 321 -2.54 -19.49 41.79
CA PRO A 321 -2.89 -18.73 42.98
C PRO A 321 -4.38 -18.35 42.92
N GLY A 322 -5.09 -18.54 44.04
CA GLY A 322 -6.52 -18.27 44.12
C GLY A 322 -6.85 -16.76 44.06
N PRO A 323 -8.11 -16.40 43.72
CA PRO A 323 -8.55 -15.01 43.73
C PRO A 323 -8.46 -14.40 45.14
N PRO A 324 -8.30 -13.06 45.26
CA PRO A 324 -8.23 -12.39 46.56
C PRO A 324 -9.52 -12.56 47.37
N PRO A 325 -9.45 -12.51 48.71
CA PRO A 325 -10.59 -12.77 49.58
C PRO A 325 -11.73 -11.75 49.39
N GLN A 326 -12.96 -12.26 49.33
CA GLN A 326 -14.18 -11.46 49.30
C GLN A 326 -14.30 -10.58 50.55
N GLN A 327 -14.81 -9.35 50.40
CA GLN A 327 -15.13 -8.48 51.52
C GLN A 327 -16.33 -9.02 52.32
N PRO A 328 -16.42 -8.75 53.64
CA PRO A 328 -17.53 -9.21 54.47
C PRO A 328 -18.87 -8.58 54.01
N PRO A 329 -19.99 -9.30 54.12
CA PRO A 329 -21.28 -8.82 53.65
C PRO A 329 -21.81 -7.64 54.48
N TYR A 330 -22.31 -6.61 53.80
CA TYR A 330 -23.06 -5.53 54.43
C TYR A 330 -24.39 -6.04 55.02
N PRO A 331 -24.86 -5.47 56.15
CA PRO A 331 -26.15 -5.85 56.72
C PRO A 331 -27.33 -5.41 55.83
N PRO A 332 -28.46 -6.16 55.82
CA PRO A 332 -29.60 -5.84 54.98
C PRO A 332 -30.31 -4.56 55.46
N GLN A 333 -30.31 -3.54 54.59
CA GLN A 333 -31.13 -2.34 54.76
C GLN A 333 -32.63 -2.69 54.63
N GLN A 334 -33.45 -2.25 55.58
CA GLN A 334 -34.91 -2.36 55.46
C GLN A 334 -35.45 -1.25 54.52
N PRO A 335 -36.46 -1.53 53.67
CA PRO A 335 -37.09 -0.49 52.86
C PRO A 335 -37.91 0.45 53.77
N PRO A 336 -37.72 1.79 53.69
CA PRO A 336 -38.52 2.75 54.45
C PRO A 336 -39.96 2.83 53.91
N ALA A 337 -40.91 3.15 54.80
CA ALA A 337 -42.32 3.29 54.46
C ALA A 337 -42.62 4.62 53.73
N TYR A 338 -43.74 4.65 53.00
CA TYR A 338 -44.29 5.86 52.36
C TYR A 338 -44.59 6.97 53.39
N GLY A 339 -44.16 8.21 53.13
CA GLY A 339 -44.50 9.34 53.98
C GLY A 339 -44.00 10.73 53.54
N TYR A 340 -44.85 11.45 52.78
CA TYR A 340 -44.81 12.90 52.51
C TYR A 340 -43.63 13.50 51.68
N PRO A 341 -43.84 14.64 50.99
CA PRO A 341 -42.83 15.26 50.13
C PRO A 341 -42.06 16.39 50.82
N GLN A 342 -40.82 16.62 50.38
CA GLN A 342 -40.06 17.85 50.63
C GLN A 342 -39.42 18.40 49.35
N GLN A 343 -39.10 19.70 49.37
CA GLN A 343 -38.82 20.50 48.17
C GLN A 343 -37.40 20.24 47.60
N PRO A 344 -37.20 20.36 46.28
CA PRO A 344 -35.88 20.25 45.67
C PRO A 344 -34.99 21.44 46.04
N GLN A 345 -33.79 21.16 46.57
CA GLN A 345 -32.70 22.14 46.61
C GLN A 345 -31.98 22.19 45.25
N PRO A 346 -31.50 23.36 44.79
CA PRO A 346 -30.77 23.46 43.54
C PRO A 346 -29.34 22.92 43.68
N ALA A 347 -28.96 21.98 42.82
CA ALA A 347 -27.58 21.55 42.67
C ALA A 347 -26.77 22.58 41.84
N PRO A 348 -25.46 22.78 42.11
CA PRO A 348 -24.63 23.70 41.35
C PRO A 348 -24.41 23.20 39.92
N ALA A 349 -24.56 24.09 38.94
CA ALA A 349 -24.41 23.75 37.52
C ALA A 349 -22.93 23.64 37.12
N TYR A 350 -22.50 22.44 36.71
CA TYR A 350 -21.35 22.24 35.82
C TYR A 350 -21.87 21.83 34.44
N GLY A 351 -21.54 22.63 33.43
CA GLY A 351 -22.21 22.58 32.14
C GLY A 351 -21.65 21.54 31.18
N TYR A 352 -22.49 20.59 30.77
CA TYR A 352 -22.44 20.01 29.43
C TYR A 352 -23.58 20.61 28.60
N PRO A 353 -23.34 21.07 27.35
CA PRO A 353 -24.44 21.37 26.44
C PRO A 353 -25.12 20.04 26.05
N ALA A 354 -26.42 19.95 26.29
CA ALA A 354 -27.20 18.76 25.90
C ALA A 354 -27.26 18.63 24.36
N PRO A 355 -27.27 17.40 23.80
CA PRO A 355 -27.50 17.21 22.38
C PRO A 355 -28.88 17.77 22.01
N GLN A 356 -28.92 18.70 21.07
CA GLN A 356 -30.17 19.30 20.61
C GLN A 356 -31.00 18.23 19.90
N GLN A 357 -32.23 18.00 20.38
CA GLN A 357 -33.18 17.17 19.66
C GLN A 357 -33.53 17.85 18.32
N PRO A 358 -33.61 17.10 17.21
CA PRO A 358 -33.97 17.66 15.92
C PRO A 358 -35.38 18.24 15.99
N GLN A 359 -35.49 19.55 15.77
CA GLN A 359 -36.79 20.23 15.70
C GLN A 359 -37.58 19.68 14.51
N PRO A 360 -38.89 19.40 14.65
CA PRO A 360 -39.72 19.06 13.50
C PRO A 360 -39.74 20.25 12.53
N PHE A 361 -39.50 19.99 11.25
CA PHE A 361 -39.48 21.03 10.21
C PHE A 361 -40.86 21.69 10.09
N VAL A 362 -40.98 22.92 10.58
CA VAL A 362 -42.15 23.77 10.36
C VAL A 362 -41.92 24.55 9.06
N PRO A 363 -42.66 24.30 7.97
CA PRO A 363 -42.54 25.09 6.76
C PRO A 363 -43.02 26.52 7.01
N ASP A 364 -42.28 27.49 6.47
CA ASP A 364 -42.64 28.92 6.55
C ASP A 364 -43.97 29.18 5.81
N PRO A 365 -45.02 29.70 6.48
CA PRO A 365 -46.30 30.02 5.85
C PRO A 365 -46.21 31.14 4.79
N ALA A 366 -45.10 31.86 4.71
CA ALA A 366 -44.82 32.85 3.66
C ALA A 366 -44.06 32.27 2.43
N PHE A 367 -43.69 30.99 2.42
CA PHE A 367 -42.93 30.40 1.31
C PHE A 367 -43.81 30.19 0.06
N VAL A 368 -43.75 31.15 -0.85
CA VAL A 368 -44.35 31.05 -2.19
C VAL A 368 -43.32 30.51 -3.17
N LEU A 369 -43.63 29.37 -3.81
CA LEU A 369 -42.80 28.82 -4.89
C LEU A 369 -42.67 29.83 -6.05
N PRO A 370 -41.46 30.02 -6.62
CA PRO A 370 -41.29 30.85 -7.81
C PRO A 370 -42.10 30.26 -9.00
N PRO A 371 -42.59 31.10 -9.93
CA PRO A 371 -43.39 30.63 -11.05
C PRO A 371 -42.57 29.66 -11.91
N GLN A 372 -43.13 28.48 -12.18
CA GLN A 372 -42.48 27.48 -13.02
C GLN A 372 -42.27 28.02 -14.45
N GLY A 373 -41.14 27.64 -15.05
CA GLY A 373 -40.77 28.04 -16.41
C GLY A 373 -41.76 27.56 -17.48
N PRO A 374 -41.65 28.10 -18.72
CA PRO A 374 -42.63 27.87 -19.76
C PRO A 374 -42.83 26.38 -20.08
N GLN A 375 -44.08 25.94 -19.96
CA GLN A 375 -44.52 24.58 -20.30
C GLN A 375 -44.35 24.34 -21.82
N PHE A 376 -43.47 23.42 -22.20
CA PHE A 376 -43.30 23.01 -23.61
C PHE A 376 -44.53 22.23 -24.09
N GLN A 377 -45.48 22.94 -24.73
CA GLN A 377 -46.59 22.32 -25.43
C GLN A 377 -46.07 21.52 -26.63
N ARG A 378 -46.31 20.20 -26.64
CA ARG A 378 -46.13 19.39 -27.84
C ARG A 378 -47.19 19.75 -28.89
N ARG A 379 -46.77 19.80 -30.14
CA ARG A 379 -47.60 19.64 -31.34
C ARG A 379 -47.08 18.45 -32.13
#